data_AF-A0A7C3X642-F1
#
_entry.id   AF-A0A7C3X642-F1
#
_cell.length_a   1.000
_cell.length_b   1.000
_cell.length_c   1.000
_cell.angle_alpha   90.00
_cell.angle_beta   90.00
_cell.angle_gamma   90.00
#
_symmetry.space_group_name_H-M   'P 1'
#
loop_
_entity.id
_entity.type
_entity.pdbx_description
1 polymer ?
#
loop_
_entity_poly.entity_id
_entity_poly.type
_entity_poly.pdbx_seq_one_letter_code
_entity_poly.pdbx_strand_id
1 'polypeptide(L)' 'MGKNEGRRALITGADGFVGRHLARYLLDRGVEVLGLGLHPPREPEPWN' A
#
# COMPACT_ATOMS: atom_id res chain seq x y z
N MET A 1 1.55 5.74 -21.07
CA MET A 1 0.60 5.47 -19.98
C MET A 1 0.58 3.97 -19.71
N GLY A 2 0.95 3.52 -18.50
CA GLY A 2 0.83 2.11 -18.11
C GLY A 2 -0.64 1.72 -17.91
N LYS A 3 -1.01 0.45 -18.13
CA LYS A 3 -2.42 -0.03 -18.04
C LYS A 3 -3.17 0.33 -16.74
N ASN A 4 -2.45 0.65 -15.67
CA ASN A 4 -3.01 0.90 -14.35
C ASN A 4 -2.82 2.34 -13.85
N GLU A 5 -2.20 3.21 -14.66
CA GLU A 5 -1.92 4.59 -14.29
C GLU A 5 -3.22 5.37 -14.13
N GLY A 6 -3.41 6.00 -12.95
CA GLY A 6 -4.61 6.76 -12.61
C GLY A 6 -5.78 5.94 -12.04
N ARG A 7 -5.60 4.63 -11.79
CA ARG A 7 -6.58 3.83 -11.04
C ARG A 7 -6.44 4.04 -9.53
N ARG A 8 -7.53 3.79 -8.79
CA ARG A 8 -7.61 3.89 -7.33
C ARG A 8 -7.85 2.54 -6.67
N ALA A 9 -7.20 2.28 -5.54
CA ALA A 9 -7.38 1.07 -4.75
C ALA A 9 -7.53 1.38 -3.25
N LEU A 10 -8.51 0.75 -2.61
CA LEU A 10 -8.65 0.69 -1.15
C LEU A 10 -8.11 -0.64 -0.65
N ILE A 11 -7.20 -0.60 0.32
CA ILE A 11 -6.62 -1.79 0.95
C ILE A 11 -7.02 -1.82 2.42
N THR A 12 -7.67 -2.89 2.86
CA THR A 12 -7.89 -3.19 4.29
C THR A 12 -6.75 -4.06 4.81
N GLY A 13 -6.33 -3.84 6.07
CA GLY A 13 -5.13 -4.48 6.62
C GLY A 13 -3.86 -4.03 5.90
N ALA A 14 -3.81 -2.77 5.48
CA ALA A 14 -2.73 -2.21 4.65
C ALA A 14 -1.36 -2.21 5.36
N ASP A 15 -1.34 -2.20 6.68
CA ASP A 15 -0.16 -2.29 7.55
C ASP A 15 0.22 -3.75 7.91
N GLY A 16 -0.59 -4.72 7.51
CA GLY A 16 -0.37 -6.14 7.72
C GLY A 16 0.74 -6.72 6.84
N PHE A 17 1.04 -8.00 7.04
CA PHE A 17 2.10 -8.71 6.31
C PHE A 17 1.96 -8.56 4.79
N VAL A 18 0.81 -8.89 4.23
CA VAL A 18 0.57 -8.81 2.77
C VAL A 18 0.27 -7.37 2.34
N GLY A 19 -0.52 -6.63 3.12
CA GLY A 19 -1.04 -5.32 2.75
C GLY A 19 0.07 -4.33 2.34
N ARG A 20 1.16 -4.27 3.10
CA ARG A 20 2.27 -3.35 2.84
C ARG A 20 2.98 -3.65 1.51
N HIS A 21 3.16 -4.92 1.19
CA HIS A 21 3.82 -5.34 -0.05
C HIS A 21 2.89 -5.15 -1.24
N LEU A 22 1.58 -5.40 -1.08
CA LEU A 22 0.58 -5.12 -2.11
C LEU A 22 0.48 -3.61 -2.41
N ALA A 23 0.45 -2.77 -1.37
CA ALA A 23 0.44 -1.32 -1.53
C ALA A 23 1.64 -0.85 -2.35
N ARG A 24 2.86 -1.31 -2.01
CA ARG A 24 4.07 -1.01 -2.78
C ARG A 24 3.97 -1.45 -4.24
N TYR A 25 3.54 -2.69 -4.46
CA TYR A 25 3.38 -3.26 -5.80
C TYR A 25 2.43 -2.45 -6.70
N LEU A 26 1.35 -1.91 -6.12
CA LEU A 26 0.37 -1.09 -6.83
C LEU A 26 0.88 0.34 -7.10
N LEU A 27 1.55 0.94 -6.12
CA LEU A 27 2.19 2.25 -6.28
C LEU A 27 3.22 2.25 -7.42
N ASP A 28 4.05 1.20 -7.50
CA ASP A 28 5.05 1.02 -8.58
C ASP A 28 4.40 0.90 -9.98
N ARG A 29 3.07 0.76 -10.07
CA ARG A 29 2.28 0.69 -11.32
C ARG A 29 1.44 1.94 -11.58
N GLY A 30 1.63 3.01 -10.81
CA GLY A 30 0.92 4.28 -10.97
C GLY A 30 -0.52 4.25 -10.44
N VAL A 31 -0.83 3.31 -9.55
CA VAL A 31 -2.13 3.23 -8.86
C VAL A 31 -2.08 4.13 -7.63
N GLU A 32 -3.12 4.93 -7.42
CA GLU A 32 -3.36 5.69 -6.20
C GLU A 32 -3.94 4.74 -5.12
N VAL A 33 -3.30 4.66 -3.96
CA VAL A 33 -3.64 3.69 -2.90
C VAL A 33 -4.06 4.40 -1.63
N LEU A 34 -5.23 4.03 -1.10
CA LEU A 34 -5.66 4.37 0.26
C LEU A 34 -5.61 3.11 1.13
N GLY A 35 -4.79 3.15 2.18
CA GLY A 35 -4.67 2.07 3.15
C GLY A 35 -5.52 2.31 4.40
N LEU A 36 -6.21 1.27 4.86
CA LEU A 36 -6.91 1.23 6.14
C LEU A 36 -6.30 0.15 7.03
N GLY A 37 -5.99 0.53 8.27
CA GLY A 37 -5.53 -0.34 9.34
C GLY A 37 -6.19 0.03 10.66
N LEU A 38 -6.20 -0.90 11.61
CA LEU A 38 -6.71 -0.65 12.97
C LEU A 38 -5.63 -0.03 13.87
N HIS A 39 -4.37 -0.20 13.48
CA HIS A 39 -3.22 0.32 14.21
C HIS A 39 -2.76 1.65 13.60
N PRO A 40 -2.12 2.52 14.40
CA PRO A 40 -1.40 3.65 13.85
C PRO A 40 -0.34 3.15 12.85
N PRO A 41 0.09 4.01 11.90
CA PRO A 41 1.19 3.68 10.99
C PRO A 41 2.39 3.16 11.77
N ARG A 42 2.94 1.99 11.38
CA ARG A 42 4.18 1.51 12.00
C ARG A 42 5.31 2.48 11.71
N GLU A 43 6.09 2.78 12.73
CA GLU A 43 7.40 3.39 12.54
C GLU A 43 8.32 2.40 11.81
N PRO A 44 9.23 2.89 10.95
CA PRO A 44 10.29 2.05 10.39
C PRO A 44 11.20 1.58 11.53
N GLU A 45 11.11 0.29 11.85
CA GLU A 45 12.03 -0.37 12.78
C GLU A 45 13.42 -0.52 12.13
N PRO A 46 14.53 -0.54 12.90
CA PRO A 46 15.90 -0.49 12.37
C PRO A 46 16.30 -1.62 11.41
N TRP A 47 15.48 -2.67 11.30
CA TRP A 47 15.77 -3.91 10.59
C TRP A 47 14.88 -4.13 9.35
N ASN A 48 14.10 -3.12 8.94
CA ASN A 48 13.13 -3.21 7.85
C ASN A 48 13.48 -2.31 6.67
#